data_AF-A0A957IB61-F1
#
_entry.id   AF-A0A957IB61-F1
#
_cell.length_a   1.000
_cell.length_b   1.000
_cell.length_c   1.000
_cell.angle_alpha   90.00
_cell.angle_beta   90.00
_cell.angle_gamma   90.00
#
_symmetry.space_group_name_H-M   'P 1'
#
loop_
_entity.id
_entity.type
_entity.pdbx_description
1 polymer ?
#
loop_
_entity_poly.entity_id
_entity_poly.type
_entity_poly.pdbx_seq_one_letter_code
_entity_poly.pdbx_strand_id
1 'polypeptide(L)'
;MDLKGSDTNIFRRSGDRLFFSQNVNKGVFQVLEYIDTCSEMQSYMRDTLKLTDFREPKGLLLVGREKELTEDEKKQKLRASWNRNSKSLQIRTYDALIRQIQAKIKVISSS
;
A
#
# COMPACT_ATOMS: atom_id res chain seq x y z
N MET A 1 6.04 -4.99 -3.56
CA MET A 1 5.73 -3.59 -3.20
C MET A 1 5.81 -2.78 -4.48
N ASP A 2 4.87 -1.87 -4.72
CA ASP A 2 4.93 -0.94 -5.87
C ASP A 2 5.01 0.50 -5.38
N LEU A 3 5.82 1.30 -6.09
CA LEU A 3 6.15 2.69 -5.76
C LEU A 3 5.61 3.58 -6.88
N LYS A 4 4.56 4.34 -6.60
CA LYS A 4 4.13 5.44 -7.47
C LYS A 4 4.70 6.76 -6.93
N GLY A 5 4.86 7.77 -7.79
CA GLY A 5 5.45 9.04 -7.39
C GLY A 5 4.69 9.72 -6.25
N SER A 6 5.40 10.50 -5.42
CA SER A 6 4.77 11.25 -4.32
C SER A 6 3.89 12.41 -4.81
N ASP A 7 4.13 12.86 -6.04
CA ASP A 7 3.35 13.83 -6.82
C ASP A 7 2.08 13.22 -7.42
N THR A 8 1.96 11.89 -7.42
CA THR A 8 0.80 11.20 -7.98
C THR A 8 -0.37 11.25 -7.01
N ASN A 9 -1.48 11.82 -7.46
CA ASN A 9 -2.74 11.78 -6.71
C ASN A 9 -3.27 10.35 -6.59
N ILE A 10 -3.78 10.02 -5.41
CA ILE A 10 -4.44 8.76 -5.08
C ILE A 10 -5.80 8.70 -5.77
N PHE A 11 -6.56 9.79 -5.72
CA PHE A 11 -7.90 9.86 -6.26
C PHE A 11 -8.04 10.86 -7.41
N ARG A 12 -8.94 10.54 -8.33
CA ARG A 12 -9.43 11.44 -9.37
C ARG A 12 -10.94 11.62 -9.20
N ARG A 13 -11.42 12.83 -9.47
CA ARG A 13 -12.85 13.16 -9.44
C ARG A 13 -13.37 13.31 -10.87
N SER A 14 -14.58 12.79 -11.11
CA SER A 14 -15.32 12.96 -12.37
C SER A 14 -16.78 13.23 -12.01
N GLY A 15 -17.20 14.49 -12.10
CA GLY A 15 -18.46 14.95 -11.49
C GLY A 15 -18.42 14.80 -9.97
N ASP A 16 -19.47 14.20 -9.38
CA ASP A 16 -19.51 13.89 -7.94
C ASP A 16 -18.83 12.56 -7.57
N ARG A 17 -18.46 11.76 -8.58
CA ARG A 17 -17.87 10.44 -8.35
C ARG A 17 -16.36 10.55 -8.13
N LEU A 18 -15.88 9.77 -7.16
CA LEU A 18 -14.47 9.67 -6.81
C LEU A 18 -13.97 8.28 -7.13
N PHE A 19 -12.83 8.20 -7.81
CA PHE A 19 -12.22 6.95 -8.24
C PHE A 19 -10.73 6.98 -7.93
N PHE A 20 -10.09 5.81 -7.88
CA PHE A 20 -8.64 5.78 -7.90
C PHE A 20 -8.10 6.40 -9.18
N SER A 21 -6.96 7.07 -9.08
CA SER A 21 -6.23 7.54 -10.25
C SER A 21 -5.76 6.36 -11.09
N GLN A 22 -5.48 6.63 -12.36
CA GLN A 22 -5.02 5.59 -13.28
C GLN A 22 -3.71 4.93 -12.82
N ASN A 23 -2.84 5.71 -12.17
CA ASN A 23 -1.58 5.23 -11.60
C ASN A 23 -1.81 4.30 -10.41
N VAL A 24 -2.77 4.65 -9.53
CA VAL A 24 -3.15 3.77 -8.42
C VAL A 24 -3.78 2.49 -8.94
N ASN A 25 -4.68 2.58 -9.92
CA ASN A 25 -5.31 1.40 -10.49
C ASN A 25 -4.28 0.44 -11.09
N LYS A 26 -3.34 0.95 -11.90
CA LYS A 26 -2.22 0.15 -12.45
C LYS A 26 -1.38 -0.48 -11.33
N GLY A 27 -1.05 0.29 -10.29
CA GLY A 27 -0.27 -0.20 -9.16
C GLY A 27 -0.99 -1.27 -8.35
N VAL A 28 -2.32 -1.15 -8.19
CA VAL A 28 -3.14 -2.18 -7.55
C VAL A 28 -3.03 -3.50 -8.32
N PHE A 29 -3.25 -3.48 -9.65
CA PHE A 29 -3.14 -4.70 -10.45
C PHE A 29 -1.73 -5.30 -10.41
N GLN A 30 -0.70 -4.47 -10.54
CA GLN A 30 0.69 -4.93 -10.44
C GLN A 30 0.98 -5.62 -9.09
N VAL A 31 0.50 -5.05 -7.98
CA VAL A 31 0.71 -5.67 -6.66
C VAL A 31 -0.12 -6.94 -6.48
N LEU A 32 -1.32 -7.00 -7.04
CA LEU A 32 -2.15 -8.22 -7.02
C LEU A 32 -1.46 -9.35 -7.80
N GLU A 33 -0.91 -9.07 -8.99
CA GLU A 33 -0.14 -10.05 -9.76
C GLU A 33 1.06 -10.57 -8.95
N TYR A 34 1.81 -9.69 -8.28
CA TYR A 34 2.90 -10.14 -7.41
C TYR A 34 2.44 -11.01 -6.25
N ILE A 35 1.32 -10.67 -5.61
CA ILE A 35 0.75 -11.48 -4.52
C ILE A 35 0.37 -12.87 -5.04
N ASP A 36 -0.23 -12.94 -6.22
CA ASP A 36 -0.66 -14.18 -6.84
C ASP A 36 0.54 -15.07 -7.16
N THR A 37 1.55 -14.54 -7.86
CA THR A 37 2.80 -15.27 -8.13
C THR A 37 3.50 -15.74 -6.84
N CYS A 38 3.53 -14.91 -5.80
CA CYS A 38 4.10 -15.31 -4.51
C CYS A 38 3.28 -16.41 -3.82
N SER A 39 1.97 -16.42 -4.03
CA SER A 39 1.07 -17.43 -3.46
C SER A 39 1.25 -18.78 -4.16
N GLU A 40 1.40 -18.78 -5.49
CA GLU A 40 1.72 -19.97 -6.28
C GLU A 40 3.08 -20.58 -5.88
N MET A 41 4.09 -19.72 -5.70
CA MET A 41 5.44 -20.15 -5.34
C MET A 41 5.63 -20.35 -3.84
N GLN A 42 4.59 -20.21 -3.02
CA GLN A 42 4.72 -20.11 -1.57
C GLN A 42 5.39 -21.36 -0.96
N SER A 43 5.06 -22.56 -1.45
CA SER A 43 5.70 -23.80 -0.97
C SER A 43 7.18 -23.86 -1.35
N TYR A 44 7.53 -23.48 -2.58
CA TYR A 44 8.93 -23.38 -2.99
C TYR A 44 9.72 -22.37 -2.14
N MET A 45 9.14 -21.20 -1.87
CA MET A 45 9.77 -20.18 -1.03
C MET A 45 10.02 -20.67 0.41
N ARG A 46 9.07 -21.42 1.00
CA ARG A 46 9.24 -21.99 2.33
C ARG A 46 10.28 -23.10 2.35
N ASP A 47 10.17 -24.04 1.41
CA ASP A 47 10.87 -25.32 1.50
C ASP A 47 12.29 -25.24 0.90
N THR A 48 12.45 -24.47 -0.18
CA THR A 48 13.74 -24.33 -0.89
C THR A 48 14.53 -23.11 -0.40
N LEU A 49 13.88 -21.96 -0.27
CA LEU A 49 14.54 -20.71 0.16
C LEU A 49 14.56 -20.53 1.69
N LYS A 50 14.02 -21.51 2.43
CA LYS A 50 13.93 -21.50 3.90
C LYS A 50 13.22 -20.28 4.47
N LEU A 51 12.31 -19.67 3.71
CA LEU A 51 11.44 -18.61 4.20
C LEU A 51 10.25 -19.24 4.95
N THR A 52 10.53 -19.91 6.05
CA THR A 52 9.59 -20.81 6.75
C THR A 52 8.26 -20.15 7.14
N ASP A 53 8.31 -18.85 7.42
CA ASP A 53 7.16 -18.05 7.84
C ASP A 53 6.49 -17.29 6.69
N PHE A 54 6.89 -17.55 5.44
CA PHE A 54 6.27 -16.93 4.27
C PHE A 54 4.87 -17.55 4.03
N ARG A 55 3.88 -16.95 4.69
CA ARG A 55 2.46 -17.31 4.61
C ARG A 55 1.63 -16.07 4.32
N GLU A 56 0.65 -16.21 3.43
CA GLU A 56 -0.29 -15.16 3.04
C GLU A 56 0.42 -13.88 2.57
N PRO A 57 0.96 -13.85 1.34
CA PRO A 57 1.67 -12.69 0.82
C PRO A 57 0.81 -11.41 0.90
N LYS A 58 1.39 -10.34 1.46
CA LYS A 58 0.74 -9.04 1.59
C LYS A 58 1.46 -8.00 0.74
N GLY A 59 0.68 -7.17 0.08
CA GLY A 59 1.08 -6.07 -0.76
C GLY A 59 0.92 -4.72 -0.10
N LEU A 60 1.83 -3.83 -0.46
CA LEU A 60 1.80 -2.41 -0.12
C LEU A 60 1.96 -1.61 -1.41
N LEU A 61 1.06 -0.67 -1.64
CA LEU A 61 1.16 0.37 -2.65
C LEU A 61 1.46 1.71 -1.97
N LEU A 62 2.62 2.28 -2.26
CA LEU A 62 3.02 3.60 -1.77
C LEU A 62 2.78 4.65 -2.84
N VAL A 63 1.95 5.63 -2.53
CA VAL A 63 1.49 6.64 -3.50
C VAL A 63 1.04 7.92 -2.82
N GLY A 64 1.38 9.06 -3.43
CA GLY A 64 0.86 10.37 -3.04
C GLY A 64 1.30 10.84 -1.66
N ARG A 65 0.72 11.98 -1.27
CA ARG A 65 0.95 12.66 0.02
C ARG A 65 -0.29 12.63 0.88
N GLU A 66 -0.11 12.71 2.19
CA GLU A 66 -1.25 12.84 3.11
C GLU A 66 -2.03 14.12 2.95
N LYS A 67 -1.39 15.17 2.43
CA LYS A 67 -2.05 16.44 2.12
C LYS A 67 -3.33 16.24 1.32
N GLU A 68 -3.31 15.35 0.33
CA GLU A 68 -4.48 15.02 -0.50
C GLU A 68 -5.66 14.47 0.32
N LEU A 69 -5.37 13.76 1.41
CA LEU A 69 -6.35 13.11 2.26
C LEU A 69 -6.83 14.05 3.39
N THR A 70 -5.96 14.91 3.90
CA THR A 70 -6.31 15.87 4.97
C THR A 70 -7.20 17.00 4.45
N GLU A 71 -7.11 17.33 3.15
CA GLU A 71 -7.91 18.37 2.51
C GLU A 71 -9.30 17.88 2.07
N ASP A 72 -9.56 16.57 2.02
CA ASP A 72 -10.82 15.98 1.55
C ASP A 72 -11.23 14.76 2.39
N GLU A 73 -12.21 14.95 3.28
CA GLU A 73 -12.72 13.92 4.17
C GLU A 73 -13.30 12.70 3.41
N LYS A 74 -13.87 12.91 2.21
CA LYS A 74 -14.41 11.82 1.36
C LYS A 74 -13.26 10.93 0.88
N LYS A 75 -12.14 11.51 0.45
CA LYS A 75 -10.92 10.76 0.07
C LYS A 75 -10.36 9.99 1.26
N GLN A 76 -10.28 10.62 2.43
CA GLN A 76 -9.79 9.98 3.65
C GLN A 76 -10.64 8.75 4.02
N LYS A 77 -11.97 8.90 4.05
CA LYS A 77 -12.91 7.82 4.37
C LYS A 77 -12.84 6.67 3.36
N LEU A 78 -12.77 6.97 2.07
CA LEU A 78 -12.69 5.94 1.02
C LEU A 78 -11.39 5.15 1.10
N ARG A 79 -10.23 5.81 1.27
CA ARG A 79 -8.95 5.11 1.47
C ARG A 79 -8.98 4.25 2.74
N ALA A 80 -9.53 4.78 3.83
CA ALA A 80 -9.66 4.03 5.08
C ALA A 80 -10.57 2.81 4.91
N SER A 81 -11.69 2.95 4.19
CA SER A 81 -12.59 1.85 3.85
C SER A 81 -11.89 0.79 3.00
N TRP A 82 -11.17 1.20 1.95
CA TRP A 82 -10.37 0.29 1.13
C TRP A 82 -9.39 -0.52 1.98
N ASN A 83 -8.58 0.16 2.79
CA ASN A 83 -7.55 -0.50 3.62
C ASN A 83 -8.12 -1.43 4.71
N ARG A 84 -9.36 -1.22 5.15
CA ARG A 84 -10.04 -2.15 6.07
C ARG A 84 -10.55 -3.40 5.37
N ASN A 85 -11.07 -3.24 4.15
CA ASN A 85 -11.68 -4.33 3.40
C ASN A 85 -10.65 -5.18 2.63
N SER A 86 -9.60 -4.55 2.13
CA SER A 86 -8.52 -5.23 1.41
C SER A 86 -7.51 -5.81 2.41
N LYS A 87 -7.63 -7.12 2.69
CA LYS A 87 -6.76 -7.84 3.63
C LYS A 87 -5.34 -8.04 3.11
N SER A 88 -5.20 -8.23 1.80
CA SER A 88 -3.93 -8.54 1.15
C SER A 88 -3.21 -7.33 0.59
N LEU A 89 -3.89 -6.19 0.35
CA LEU A 89 -3.26 -5.01 -0.26
C LEU A 89 -3.65 -3.71 0.46
N GLN A 90 -2.65 -2.99 0.97
CA GLN A 90 -2.84 -1.67 1.57
C GLN A 90 -2.31 -0.54 0.69
N ILE A 91 -3.01 0.59 0.69
CA ILE A 91 -2.57 1.85 0.08
C ILE A 91 -2.08 2.80 1.18
N ARG A 92 -0.81 3.20 1.09
CA ARG A 92 -0.16 4.12 2.03
C ARG A 92 0.46 5.30 1.29
N THR A 93 0.54 6.43 1.99
CA THR A 93 1.23 7.64 1.54
C THR A 93 2.68 7.61 1.96
N TYR A 94 3.52 8.41 1.29
CA TYR A 94 4.93 8.55 1.68
C TYR A 94 5.07 9.14 3.08
N ASP A 95 4.25 10.11 3.46
CA ASP A 95 4.32 10.73 4.78
C ASP A 95 3.99 9.71 5.90
N ALA A 96 3.05 8.79 5.66
CA ALA A 96 2.75 7.71 6.58
C ALA A 96 3.96 6.78 6.77
N LEU A 97 4.64 6.43 5.67
CA LEU A 97 5.84 5.59 5.73
C LEU A 97 6.97 6.29 6.51
N ILE A 98 7.23 7.56 6.20
CA ILE A 98 8.28 8.34 6.86
C ILE A 98 8.03 8.40 8.37
N ARG A 99 6.80 8.66 8.81
CA ARG A 99 6.47 8.66 10.25
C ARG A 99 6.72 7.31 10.92
N GLN A 100 6.39 6.21 10.25
CA GLN A 100 6.64 4.87 10.79
C GLN A 100 8.13 4.57 10.90
N ILE A 101 8.93 4.99 9.91
CA ILE A 101 10.39 4.85 9.94
C ILE A 101 10.97 5.70 11.08
N GLN A 102 10.58 6.96 11.20
CA GLN A 102 11.04 7.85 12.27
C GLN A 102 10.69 7.32 13.66
N ALA A 103 9.49 6.77 13.84
CA ALA A 103 9.10 6.14 15.09
C ALA A 103 10.00 4.94 15.43
N LYS A 104 10.32 4.09 14.45
CA LYS A 104 11.22 2.95 14.65
C LYS A 104 12.65 3.38 14.95
N ILE A 105 13.18 4.38 14.26
CA ILE A 105 14.53 4.91 14.52
C ILE A 105 14.62 5.46 15.94
N LYS A 106 13.61 6.23 16.39
CA LYS A 106 13.58 6.76 17.77
C LYS A 106 13.68 5.65 18.82
N VAL A 107 12.92 4.58 18.65
CA VAL A 107 12.94 3.42 19.56
C VAL A 107 14.33 2.77 19.61
N ILE A 108 14.99 2.62 18.46
CA ILE A 108 16.34 2.05 18.38
C ILE A 108 17.37 2.97 19.03
N SER A 109 17.27 4.28 18.83
CA SER A 109 18.20 5.25 19.45
C SER A 109 18.00 5.44 20.96
N SER A 110 16.88 4.96 21.51
CA SER A 110 16.58 4.98 22.94
C SER A 110 16.79 3.62 23.64
N SER A 111 17.31 2.62 22.90
CA SER A 111 17.65 1.28 23.40
C SER A 111 19.17 1.13 23.47
#